data_AF-A0A8T1H2L3-F1
#
_entry.id   AF-A0A8T1H2L3-F1
#
_cell.length_a   1.000
_cell.length_b   1.000
_cell.length_c   1.000
_cell.angle_alpha   90.00
_cell.angle_beta   90.00
_cell.angle_gamma   90.00
#
_symmetry.space_group_name_H-M   'P 1'
#
loop_
_entity.id
_entity.type
_entity.pdbx_description
1 polymer ?
#
loop_
_entity_poly.entity_id
_entity_poly.type
_entity_poly.pdbx_seq_one_letter_code
_entity_poly.pdbx_strand_id
1 'polypeptide(L)'
;MESHLYEGVEPSDFYDKLENVLSTQASAFKVNVALGYELVSKTDPDDTRYSYPNLTNTYVFNKPVAINSKADIRKKVISDIRSMELADKLNYPSSGYKLKEITAFKIFIYHRDHALGDSEAVIHKIIRENKHVFNFPKTNNKCVFHCIAWHTFQSPKKDPRRI
;
A
#
# COMPACT_ATOMS: atom_id res chain seq x y z
N MET A 1 -5.09 -13.13 2.21
CA MET A 1 -3.91 -12.42 1.69
C MET A 1 -3.26 -13.34 0.69
N GLU A 2 -3.06 -12.87 -0.52
CA GLU A 2 -2.45 -13.59 -1.63
C GLU A 2 -1.06 -13.00 -1.91
N SER A 3 -0.12 -13.81 -2.42
CA SER A 3 1.19 -13.29 -2.81
C SER A 3 1.79 -14.00 -4.01
N HIS A 4 2.50 -13.25 -4.85
CA HIS A 4 3.17 -13.75 -6.05
C HIS A 4 4.65 -13.37 -5.99
N LEU A 5 5.54 -14.36 -5.98
CA LEU A 5 6.99 -14.16 -6.01
C LEU A 5 7.50 -14.32 -7.44
N TYR A 6 8.36 -13.42 -7.87
CA TYR A 6 9.08 -13.52 -9.13
C TYR A 6 10.57 -13.28 -8.88
N GLU A 7 11.40 -14.18 -9.38
CA GLU A 7 12.87 -14.16 -9.24
C GLU A 7 13.51 -14.19 -10.64
N GLY A 8 14.69 -13.59 -10.77
CA GLY A 8 15.42 -13.52 -12.04
C GLY A 8 14.68 -12.71 -13.11
N VAL A 9 13.94 -11.67 -12.71
CA VAL A 9 13.11 -10.88 -13.63
C VAL A 9 13.91 -9.73 -14.22
N GLU A 10 13.90 -9.60 -15.55
CA GLU A 10 14.45 -8.41 -16.19
C GLU A 10 13.70 -7.14 -15.76
N PRO A 11 14.38 -5.98 -15.61
CA PRO A 11 13.71 -4.74 -15.21
C PRO A 11 12.54 -4.32 -16.11
N SER A 12 12.61 -4.65 -17.40
CA SER A 12 11.55 -4.47 -18.40
C SER A 12 10.28 -5.25 -18.04
N ASP A 13 10.45 -6.50 -17.64
CA ASP A 13 9.38 -7.45 -17.33
C ASP A 13 8.68 -7.15 -15.99
N PHE A 14 9.32 -6.41 -15.09
CA PHE A 14 8.78 -6.10 -13.76
C PHE A 14 7.38 -5.46 -13.85
N TYR A 15 7.24 -4.41 -14.68
CA TYR A 15 6.00 -3.66 -14.77
C TYR A 15 4.89 -4.47 -15.42
N ASP A 16 5.22 -5.28 -16.43
CA ASP A 16 4.26 -6.11 -17.14
C ASP A 16 3.73 -7.24 -16.24
N LYS A 17 4.61 -7.92 -15.50
CA LYS A 17 4.21 -8.94 -14.52
C LYS A 17 3.36 -8.33 -13.41
N LEU A 18 3.74 -7.16 -12.90
CA LEU A 18 2.97 -6.42 -11.89
C LEU A 18 1.59 -6.04 -12.43
N GLU A 19 1.51 -5.42 -13.61
CA GLU A 19 0.23 -5.00 -14.19
C GLU A 19 -0.69 -6.19 -14.47
N ASN A 20 -0.14 -7.30 -14.97
CA ASN A 20 -0.90 -8.51 -15.25
C ASN A 20 -1.55 -9.09 -13.99
N VAL A 21 -0.77 -9.29 -12.92
CA VAL A 21 -1.27 -9.82 -11.64
C VAL A 21 -2.33 -8.93 -11.02
N LEU A 22 -2.19 -7.61 -11.13
CA LEU A 22 -3.16 -6.67 -10.57
C LEU A 22 -4.43 -6.57 -11.45
N SER A 23 -4.31 -6.80 -12.76
CA SER A 23 -5.43 -6.68 -13.71
C SER A 23 -6.37 -7.88 -13.71
N THR A 24 -5.93 -9.03 -13.20
CA THR A 24 -6.74 -10.25 -13.05
C THR A 24 -7.66 -10.21 -11.82
N GLN A 25 -7.47 -9.24 -10.94
CA GLN A 25 -8.26 -9.11 -9.71
C GLN A 25 -9.69 -8.65 -10.04
N ALA A 26 -10.68 -9.38 -9.53
CA ALA A 26 -12.10 -9.15 -9.85
C ALA A 26 -12.77 -8.08 -8.97
N SER A 27 -12.34 -7.95 -7.71
CA SER A 27 -12.88 -6.99 -6.75
C SER A 27 -11.88 -5.88 -6.43
N ALA A 28 -12.27 -4.93 -5.59
CA ALA A 28 -11.32 -3.95 -5.04
C ALA A 28 -10.34 -4.64 -4.08
N PHE A 29 -9.11 -4.15 -4.01
CA PHE A 29 -8.07 -4.73 -3.17
C PHE A 29 -7.10 -3.67 -2.68
N LYS A 30 -6.16 -4.06 -1.82
CA LYS A 30 -4.94 -3.29 -1.58
C LYS A 30 -3.74 -4.10 -2.05
N VAL A 31 -2.70 -3.42 -2.51
CA VAL A 31 -1.45 -4.04 -2.94
C VAL A 31 -0.27 -3.45 -2.18
N ASN A 32 0.69 -4.30 -1.84
CA ASN A 32 2.05 -3.86 -1.55
C ASN A 32 3.04 -4.72 -2.34
N VAL A 33 4.27 -4.22 -2.52
CA VAL A 33 5.33 -4.90 -3.25
C VAL A 33 6.56 -4.93 -2.34
N ALA A 34 7.28 -6.04 -2.31
CA ALA A 34 8.58 -6.15 -1.68
C ALA A 34 9.65 -6.48 -2.72
N LEU A 35 10.88 -6.04 -2.50
CA LEU A 35 12.02 -6.24 -3.41
C LEU A 35 13.03 -7.22 -2.84
N GLY A 36 13.52 -8.12 -3.67
CA GLY A 36 14.69 -8.94 -3.40
C GLY A 36 15.86 -8.42 -4.19
N TYR A 37 17.02 -8.35 -3.54
CA TYR A 37 18.20 -7.70 -4.11
C TYR A 37 19.48 -8.36 -3.64
N GLU A 38 20.51 -8.20 -4.44
CA GLU A 38 21.85 -8.64 -4.13
C GLU A 38 22.74 -7.43 -3.86
N LEU A 39 23.50 -7.51 -2.78
CA LEU A 39 24.54 -6.56 -2.44
C LEU A 39 25.90 -7.17 -2.75
N VAL A 40 26.87 -6.32 -3.07
CA VAL A 40 28.28 -6.71 -3.22
C VAL A 40 29.15 -5.80 -2.37
N SER A 41 30.19 -6.35 -1.75
CA SER A 41 31.16 -5.58 -1.01
C SER A 41 31.95 -4.63 -1.94
N LYS A 42 32.30 -3.46 -1.43
CA LYS A 42 33.14 -2.49 -2.14
C LYS A 42 34.61 -2.90 -2.20
N THR A 43 35.04 -3.80 -1.31
CA THR A 43 36.44 -4.23 -1.19
C THR A 43 36.69 -5.65 -1.68
N ASP A 44 35.66 -6.50 -1.69
CA ASP A 44 35.73 -7.88 -2.12
C ASP A 44 34.58 -8.19 -3.10
N PRO A 45 34.85 -8.33 -4.41
CA PRO A 45 33.82 -8.63 -5.40
C PRO A 45 33.09 -9.96 -5.20
N ASP A 46 33.71 -10.91 -4.49
CA ASP A 46 33.14 -12.25 -4.27
C ASP A 46 32.23 -12.29 -3.02
N ASP A 47 32.33 -11.29 -2.12
CA ASP A 47 31.44 -11.14 -0.97
C ASP A 47 30.10 -10.51 -1.41
N THR A 48 29.15 -11.41 -1.71
CA THR A 48 27.79 -11.06 -2.11
C THR A 48 26.78 -11.46 -1.03
N ARG A 49 25.72 -10.66 -0.92
CA ARG A 49 24.65 -10.89 0.06
C ARG A 49 23.29 -10.73 -0.58
N TYR A 50 22.52 -11.81 -0.60
CA TYR A 50 21.14 -11.79 -1.06
C TYR A 50 20.17 -11.44 0.07
N SER A 51 19.23 -10.55 -0.22
CA SER A 51 18.11 -10.19 0.66
C SER A 51 16.80 -10.64 0.01
N TYR A 52 16.06 -11.50 0.71
CA TYR A 52 14.77 -12.02 0.23
C TYR A 52 13.65 -10.97 0.32
N PRO A 53 12.73 -10.88 -0.68
CA PRO A 53 11.62 -9.93 -0.64
C PRO A 53 10.66 -10.18 0.53
N ASN A 54 10.65 -9.25 1.48
CA ASN A 54 9.78 -9.25 2.65
C ASN A 54 9.25 -7.83 2.98
N LEU A 55 7.96 -7.75 3.33
CA LEU A 55 7.29 -6.51 3.72
C LEU A 55 7.81 -5.87 5.02
N THR A 56 8.62 -6.56 5.81
CA THR A 56 9.20 -5.98 7.04
C THR A 56 10.29 -4.96 6.73
N ASN A 57 11.08 -5.17 5.67
CA ASN A 57 12.33 -4.46 5.46
C ASN A 57 12.65 -4.15 3.99
N THR A 58 11.84 -4.60 3.04
CA THR A 58 12.09 -4.37 1.59
C THR A 58 10.83 -3.91 0.87
N TYR A 59 9.87 -3.34 1.60
CA TYR A 59 8.62 -2.87 1.04
C TYR A 59 8.86 -1.64 0.13
N VAL A 60 8.13 -1.59 -0.98
CA VAL A 60 8.15 -0.45 -1.90
C VAL A 60 7.26 0.68 -1.36
N PHE A 61 6.06 0.32 -0.87
CA PHE A 61 5.12 1.28 -0.28
C PHE A 61 5.09 1.17 1.23
N ASN A 62 5.23 2.30 1.93
CA ASN A 62 5.14 2.39 3.39
C ASN A 62 3.80 1.81 3.92
N LYS A 63 2.75 1.85 3.11
CA LYS A 63 1.43 1.28 3.40
C LYS A 63 0.85 0.67 2.12
N PRO A 64 0.04 -0.40 2.22
CA PRO A 64 -0.62 -0.97 1.04
C PRO A 64 -1.50 0.07 0.32
N VAL A 65 -1.32 0.16 -1.00
CA VAL A 65 -2.04 1.08 -1.89
C VAL A 65 -3.40 0.49 -2.23
N ALA A 66 -4.47 1.27 -2.10
CA ALA A 66 -5.81 0.82 -2.42
C ALA A 66 -6.13 0.97 -3.92
N ILE A 67 -6.61 -0.12 -4.52
CA ILE A 67 -7.01 -0.23 -5.92
C ILE A 67 -8.51 -0.44 -5.98
N ASN A 68 -9.22 0.57 -6.50
CA ASN A 68 -10.67 0.52 -6.67
C ASN A 68 -11.07 0.26 -8.15
N SER A 69 -10.15 0.47 -9.08
CA SER A 69 -10.39 0.29 -10.52
C SER A 69 -9.11 -0.09 -11.25
N LYS A 70 -9.21 -0.64 -12.47
CA LYS A 70 -8.02 -0.94 -13.29
C LYS A 70 -7.17 0.29 -13.60
N ALA A 71 -7.79 1.48 -13.69
CA ALA A 71 -7.07 2.73 -13.92
C ALA A 71 -6.15 3.10 -12.74
N ASP A 72 -6.50 2.69 -11.52
CA ASP A 72 -5.67 2.94 -10.34
C ASP A 72 -4.32 2.19 -10.41
N ILE A 73 -4.26 1.04 -11.09
CA ILE A 73 -3.02 0.26 -11.24
C ILE A 73 -1.94 1.13 -11.90
N ARG A 74 -2.26 1.72 -13.05
CA ARG A 74 -1.32 2.60 -13.76
C ARG A 74 -1.07 3.90 -13.01
N LYS A 75 -2.13 4.53 -12.50
CA LYS A 75 -2.06 5.88 -11.90
C LYS A 75 -1.41 5.93 -10.52
N LYS A 76 -1.61 4.91 -9.69
CA LYS A 76 -1.19 4.89 -8.28
C LYS A 76 -0.08 3.90 -7.97
N VAL A 77 0.08 2.84 -8.77
CA VAL A 77 1.10 1.81 -8.51
C VAL A 77 2.26 2.00 -9.47
N ILE A 78 2.01 1.90 -10.77
CA ILE A 78 3.09 1.93 -11.77
C ILE A 78 3.73 3.31 -11.84
N SER A 79 2.92 4.38 -11.90
CA SER A 79 3.43 5.76 -11.91
C SER A 79 4.29 6.07 -10.68
N ASP A 80 3.82 5.67 -9.49
CA ASP A 80 4.53 5.91 -8.23
C ASP A 80 5.86 5.16 -8.21
N ILE A 81 5.86 3.86 -8.55
CA ILE A 81 7.10 3.06 -8.59
C ILE A 81 8.11 3.66 -9.59
N ARG A 82 7.67 4.08 -10.78
CA ARG A 82 8.55 4.70 -11.79
C ARG A 82 9.13 6.03 -11.36
N SER A 83 8.43 6.76 -10.49
CA SER A 83 8.90 8.03 -9.94
C SER A 83 9.89 7.86 -8.78
N MET A 84 10.05 6.65 -8.26
CA MET A 84 10.89 6.35 -7.11
C MET A 84 12.24 5.77 -7.55
N GLU A 85 13.30 6.15 -6.84
CA GLU A 85 14.56 5.43 -6.87
C GLU A 85 14.45 4.19 -5.96
N LEU A 86 14.23 3.01 -6.55
CA LEU A 86 14.01 1.77 -5.78
C LEU A 86 15.18 1.40 -4.87
N ALA A 87 16.40 1.81 -5.22
CA ALA A 87 17.60 1.61 -4.41
C ALA A 87 17.49 2.27 -3.02
N ASP A 88 16.74 3.37 -2.91
CA ASP A 88 16.53 4.10 -1.65
C ASP A 88 15.61 3.34 -0.68
N LYS A 89 14.87 2.34 -1.16
CA LYS A 89 14.02 1.47 -0.32
C LYS A 89 14.78 0.30 0.29
N LEU A 90 16.03 0.09 -0.11
CA LEU A 90 16.81 -1.08 0.27
C LEU A 90 17.59 -0.82 1.56
N ASN A 91 17.72 -1.85 2.38
CA ASN A 91 18.50 -1.79 3.60
C ASN A 91 19.91 -2.32 3.37
N TYR A 92 20.92 -1.56 3.80
CA TYR A 92 22.32 -1.94 3.70
C TYR A 92 22.86 -2.32 5.07
N PRO A 93 23.51 -3.48 5.23
CA PRO A 93 24.04 -3.92 6.52
C PRO A 93 25.18 -3.02 7.00
N SER A 94 25.94 -2.43 6.08
CA SER A 94 26.96 -1.43 6.37
C SER A 94 27.25 -0.57 5.14
N SER A 95 27.96 0.55 5.32
CA SER A 95 28.44 1.41 4.23
C SER A 95 29.46 0.74 3.31
N GLY A 96 29.98 -0.43 3.69
CA GLY A 96 30.92 -1.24 2.90
C GLY A 96 30.27 -1.99 1.73
N TYR A 97 28.94 -2.07 1.68
CA TYR A 97 28.22 -2.72 0.59
C TYR A 97 27.63 -1.69 -0.39
N LYS A 98 27.47 -2.12 -1.64
CA LYS A 98 26.69 -1.39 -2.67
C LYS A 98 25.67 -2.34 -3.29
N LEU A 99 24.62 -1.78 -3.88
CA LEU A 99 23.65 -2.56 -4.65
C LEU A 99 24.35 -3.15 -5.87
N LYS A 100 24.23 -4.46 -6.05
CA LYS A 100 24.63 -5.13 -7.28
C LYS A 100 23.46 -5.09 -8.26
N GLU A 101 22.31 -5.61 -7.86
CA GLU A 101 21.08 -5.61 -8.66
C GLU A 101 19.84 -5.95 -7.81
N ILE A 102 18.66 -5.60 -8.33
CA ILE A 102 17.36 -6.06 -7.83
C ILE A 102 17.03 -7.33 -8.60
N THR A 103 17.01 -8.48 -7.92
CA THR A 103 16.89 -9.81 -8.56
C THR A 103 15.50 -10.40 -8.45
N ALA A 104 14.67 -9.88 -7.55
CA ALA A 104 13.35 -10.45 -7.28
C ALA A 104 12.35 -9.39 -6.81
N PHE A 105 11.07 -9.71 -6.89
CA PHE A 105 10.02 -8.97 -6.22
C PHE A 105 8.88 -9.89 -5.82
N LYS A 106 8.16 -9.49 -4.76
CA LYS A 106 6.99 -10.20 -4.28
C LYS A 106 5.82 -9.24 -4.15
N ILE A 107 4.73 -9.55 -4.85
CA ILE A 107 3.48 -8.80 -4.80
C ILE A 107 2.62 -9.39 -3.69
N PHE A 108 2.03 -8.54 -2.86
CA PHE A 108 1.08 -8.92 -1.80
C PHE A 108 -0.26 -8.26 -2.07
N ILE A 109 -1.31 -9.09 -2.19
CA ILE A 109 -2.67 -8.64 -2.46
C ILE A 109 -3.55 -8.91 -1.25
N TYR A 110 -4.20 -7.84 -0.80
CA TYR A 110 -5.17 -7.85 0.30
C TYR A 110 -6.55 -7.63 -0.29
N HIS A 111 -7.27 -8.74 -0.49
CA HIS A 111 -8.64 -8.74 -0.99
C HIS A 111 -9.56 -7.90 -0.12
N ARG A 112 -10.49 -7.20 -0.78
CA ARG A 112 -11.57 -6.46 -0.12
C ARG A 112 -12.88 -6.80 -0.80
N ASP A 113 -13.93 -6.84 0.01
CA ASP A 113 -15.27 -7.11 -0.49
C ASP A 113 -15.92 -5.87 -1.13
N HIS A 114 -15.38 -4.67 -0.85
CA HIS A 114 -15.93 -3.40 -1.32
C HIS A 114 -14.83 -2.39 -1.64
N ALA A 115 -15.10 -1.47 -2.57
CA ALA A 115 -14.19 -0.38 -2.92
C ALA A 115 -14.05 0.65 -1.78
N LEU A 116 -12.93 1.38 -1.71
CA LEU A 116 -12.84 2.51 -0.77
C LEU A 116 -13.79 3.61 -1.24
N GLY A 117 -14.71 4.00 -0.37
CA GLY A 117 -15.70 5.04 -0.65
C GLY A 117 -17.00 4.52 -1.27
N ASP A 118 -17.15 3.21 -1.41
CA ASP A 118 -18.39 2.55 -1.82
C ASP A 118 -19.53 2.93 -0.87
N SER A 119 -20.64 3.44 -1.42
CA SER A 119 -21.83 3.83 -0.64
C SER A 119 -22.61 2.63 -0.13
N GLU A 120 -22.44 1.46 -0.76
CA GLU A 120 -23.08 0.20 -0.36
C GLU A 120 -22.35 -0.45 0.82
N ALA A 121 -21.14 0.01 1.18
CA ALA A 121 -20.44 -0.43 2.37
C ALA A 121 -21.20 0.04 3.63
N VAL A 122 -22.03 -0.85 4.17
CA VAL A 122 -22.83 -0.58 5.36
C VAL A 122 -21.93 -0.58 6.60
N ILE A 123 -21.95 0.53 7.36
CA ILE A 123 -21.31 0.59 8.68
C ILE A 123 -21.87 -0.54 9.55
N HIS A 124 -20.98 -1.27 10.24
CA HIS A 124 -21.37 -2.34 11.16
C HIS A 124 -22.42 -1.86 12.17
N LYS A 125 -23.44 -2.70 12.45
CA LYS A 125 -24.61 -2.37 13.29
C LYS A 125 -24.22 -1.71 14.62
N ILE A 126 -23.19 -2.24 15.29
CA ILE A 126 -22.68 -1.73 16.58
C ILE A 126 -22.24 -0.26 16.50
N ILE A 127 -21.59 0.16 15.41
CA ILE A 127 -21.15 1.55 15.22
C ILE A 127 -22.34 2.42 14.80
N ARG A 128 -23.19 1.88 13.90
CA ARG A 128 -24.38 2.57 13.39
C ARG A 128 -25.40 2.91 14.48
N GLU A 129 -25.54 2.02 15.47
CA GLU A 129 -26.50 2.15 16.58
C GLU A 129 -25.85 2.71 17.84
N ASN A 130 -24.56 3.07 17.79
CA ASN A 130 -23.90 3.70 18.91
C ASN A 130 -24.45 5.12 19.07
N LYS A 131 -25.11 5.38 20.21
CA LYS A 131 -25.68 6.70 20.56
C LYS A 131 -24.69 7.86 20.56
N HIS A 132 -23.39 7.57 20.66
CA HIS A 132 -22.31 8.56 20.62
C HIS A 132 -21.79 8.84 19.21
N VAL A 133 -22.25 8.08 18.20
CA VAL A 133 -21.87 8.23 16.81
C VAL A 133 -23.03 8.84 16.04
N PHE A 134 -22.89 10.09 15.63
CA PHE A 134 -23.92 10.76 14.85
C PHE A 134 -23.76 10.41 13.36
N ASN A 135 -24.79 9.80 12.77
CA ASN A 135 -24.82 9.51 11.34
C ASN A 135 -25.57 10.58 10.56
N PHE A 136 -24.85 11.40 9.78
CA PHE A 136 -25.47 12.39 8.91
C PHE A 136 -26.04 11.71 7.66
N PRO A 137 -27.37 11.72 7.44
CA PRO A 137 -28.02 11.01 6.33
C PRO A 137 -27.51 11.47 4.95
N LYS A 138 -27.08 12.73 4.84
CA LYS A 138 -26.58 13.35 3.60
C LYS A 138 -25.14 13.01 3.24
N THR A 139 -24.46 12.18 4.03
CA THR A 139 -23.01 11.90 3.86
C THR A 139 -22.70 10.48 3.39
N ASN A 140 -23.71 9.70 2.96
CA ASN A 140 -23.57 8.28 2.62
C ASN A 140 -22.80 7.50 3.70
N ASN A 141 -23.16 7.70 4.97
CA ASN A 141 -22.51 7.02 6.10
C ASN A 141 -21.00 7.34 6.26
N LYS A 142 -20.50 8.49 5.78
CA LYS A 142 -19.10 8.93 5.97
C LYS A 142 -18.92 9.97 7.06
N CYS A 143 -20.00 10.26 7.80
CA CYS A 143 -20.11 11.24 8.88
C CYS A 143 -19.05 11.14 9.97
N VAL A 144 -18.65 9.93 10.40
CA VAL A 144 -17.70 9.73 11.50
C VAL A 144 -16.35 10.33 11.16
N PHE A 145 -15.88 10.15 9.93
CA PHE A 145 -14.62 10.74 9.48
C PHE A 145 -14.73 12.25 9.32
N HIS A 146 -15.88 12.76 8.90
CA HIS A 146 -16.15 14.20 8.88
C HIS A 146 -16.15 14.79 10.29
N CYS A 147 -16.77 14.13 11.27
CA CYS A 147 -16.77 14.55 12.67
C CYS A 147 -15.38 14.50 13.29
N ILE A 148 -14.61 13.43 13.06
CA ILE A 148 -13.23 13.32 13.54
C ILE A 148 -12.37 14.42 12.94
N ALA A 149 -12.46 14.64 11.62
CA ALA A 149 -11.75 15.73 10.94
C ALA A 149 -12.16 17.10 11.51
N TRP A 150 -13.45 17.36 11.65
CA TRP A 150 -13.98 18.60 12.20
C TRP A 150 -13.53 18.86 13.64
N HIS A 151 -13.50 17.82 14.48
CA HIS A 151 -13.01 17.90 15.87
C HIS A 151 -11.49 18.13 15.95
N THR A 152 -10.70 17.56 15.03
CA THR A 152 -9.25 17.85 14.98
C THR A 152 -8.92 19.26 14.48
N PHE A 153 -9.85 19.91 13.77
CA PHE A 153 -9.66 21.26 13.20
C PHE A 153 -10.13 22.41 14.10
N GLN A 154 -10.94 22.17 15.15
CA GLN A 154 -11.45 23.24 16.01
C GLN A 154 -10.97 23.11 17.45
N SER A 155 -10.14 24.08 17.84
CA SER A 155 -9.98 24.61 19.20
C SER A 155 -11.28 24.57 20.01
N PRO A 156 -11.22 24.49 21.36
CA PRO A 156 -12.35 24.12 22.20
C PRO A 156 -13.52 25.09 22.02
N LYS A 157 -14.64 24.58 21.50
CA LYS A 157 -15.89 25.33 21.46
C LYS A 157 -16.98 24.61 22.24
N LYS A 158 -17.75 25.45 22.95
CA LYS A 158 -18.85 25.11 23.86
C LYS A 158 -19.88 24.20 23.19
N ASP A 159 -20.40 23.26 23.99
CA ASP A 159 -21.45 22.34 23.61
C ASP A 159 -22.65 23.04 22.95
N PRO A 160 -23.19 22.48 21.85
CA PRO A 160 -24.41 22.98 21.27
C PRO A 160 -25.58 22.73 22.23
N ARG A 161 -26.47 23.73 22.36
CA ARG A 161 -27.68 23.60 23.17
C ARG A 161 -28.57 22.52 22.57
N ARG A 162 -28.94 21.57 23.44
CA ARG A 162 -29.93 20.53 23.13
C ARG A 162 -31.28 21.18 22.89
N ILE A 163 -31.94 20.79 21.80
CA ILE A 163 -33.37 21.02 21.53
C ILE A 163 -34.12 19.78 21.99
#